data_AF-A0A974CSR5-F1
#
_entry.id   AF-A0A974CSR5-F1
#
_cell.length_a   1.000
_cell.length_b   1.000
_cell.length_c   1.000
_cell.angle_alpha   90.00
_cell.angle_beta   90.00
_cell.angle_gamma   90.00
#
_symmetry.space_group_name_H-M   'P 1'
#
loop_
_entity.id
_entity.type
_entity.pdbx_description
1 polymer ?
#
loop_
_entity_poly.entity_id
_entity_poly.type
_entity_poly.pdbx_seq_one_letter_code
_entity_poly.pdbx_strand_id
1 'polypeptide(L)'
;FRVDLYCSGKMDSEVLFLMQLNITINSAKNITVLNFKRRKMCYRKLEDLKVPMLQDKNSTRIHYDPVNIAPTTSTRVFYISVGVCCAVIFLVAIILAVLHLHSMKRVELDDSMSDSSSSQGLSQPSTQTTQYLRADTPNNATPVTSYPTLRIEKNDLKSVTLQEAKAKVKDISISRERVTLKDVLHEGTFGRIFHGILVDEKDPSKEKEVFVKTIKDQASEVQITMMLTESCKLRGLHHRNLLPIGHVCTEDGEKPMVLLPYMNWGNLKLFLRQCKLVEANNPQAISQQDLVHMAIQIACGMSYLARREVIHKDLAARNCVIDESLQVKITDNALSRDLFPMDYHCLGDNENRPVRWMALESLVNKEFSSAGDVWAFGVTLWELMTLGQTPYVDIDPFEMAAYLKDGYRITQPINCPDELFAVMACCWALDPEERPKFQQLVQCLTEFHSALGAYV
;
A
#
# COMPACT_ATOMS: atom_id res chain seq x y z
N PHE A 1 35.44 -6.97 -10.77
CA PHE A 1 35.68 -6.83 -12.23
C PHE A 1 34.55 -5.99 -12.81
N ARG A 2 34.80 -5.25 -13.90
CA ARG A 2 33.80 -4.41 -14.58
C ARG A 2 33.69 -4.89 -16.03
N VAL A 3 32.47 -5.13 -16.51
CA VAL A 3 32.20 -5.51 -17.90
C VAL A 3 31.36 -4.38 -18.51
N ASP A 4 31.99 -3.58 -19.37
CA ASP A 4 31.30 -2.54 -20.12
C ASP A 4 30.75 -3.12 -21.42
N LEU A 5 29.45 -2.94 -21.66
CA LEU A 5 28.78 -3.38 -22.87
C LEU A 5 28.51 -2.16 -23.75
N TYR A 6 29.01 -2.15 -24.98
CA TYR A 6 28.79 -1.05 -25.94
C TYR A 6 27.70 -1.40 -26.95
N CYS A 7 26.79 -0.47 -27.22
CA CYS A 7 25.85 -0.58 -28.35
C CYS A 7 26.49 0.08 -29.57
N SER A 8 26.42 -0.55 -30.75
CA SER A 8 26.91 0.06 -32.00
C SER A 8 25.99 1.17 -32.53
N GLY A 9 24.73 1.20 -32.09
CA GLY A 9 23.73 2.21 -32.46
C GLY A 9 23.23 2.15 -33.91
N LYS A 10 23.75 1.22 -34.73
CA LYS A 10 23.46 1.15 -36.18
C LYS A 10 22.14 0.43 -36.51
N MET A 11 21.69 -0.49 -35.65
CA MET A 11 20.45 -1.24 -35.81
C MET A 11 19.88 -1.57 -34.42
N ASP A 12 18.55 -1.66 -34.32
CA ASP A 12 17.88 -2.14 -33.12
C ASP A 12 18.21 -3.61 -32.89
N SER A 13 18.64 -3.95 -31.69
CA SER A 13 19.03 -5.33 -31.37
C SER A 13 18.96 -5.60 -29.88
N GLU A 14 18.53 -6.82 -29.54
CA GLU A 14 18.64 -7.39 -28.20
C GLU A 14 19.91 -8.24 -28.13
N VAL A 15 20.83 -7.88 -27.25
CA VAL A 15 22.06 -8.66 -27.02
C VAL A 15 21.92 -9.42 -25.71
N LEU A 16 21.99 -10.75 -25.81
CA LEU A 16 22.04 -11.64 -24.65
C LEU A 16 23.48 -11.86 -24.22
N PHE A 17 23.79 -11.49 -22.99
CA PHE A 17 25.10 -11.70 -22.40
C PHE A 17 25.01 -12.79 -21.31
N LEU A 18 25.85 -13.82 -21.44
CA LEU A 18 26.04 -14.85 -20.43
C LEU A 18 27.47 -14.73 -19.89
N MET A 19 27.59 -14.50 -18.58
CA MET A 19 28.87 -14.50 -17.88
C MET A 19 28.91 -15.68 -16.92
N GLN A 20 29.93 -16.52 -17.08
CA GLN A 20 30.17 -17.65 -16.19
C GLN A 20 31.36 -17.33 -15.31
N LEU A 21 31.18 -17.41 -13.99
CA LEU A 21 32.25 -17.24 -13.02
C LEU A 21 32.47 -18.54 -12.26
N ASN A 22 33.67 -19.08 -12.35
CA ASN A 22 34.07 -20.28 -11.62
C ASN A 22 34.76 -19.86 -10.33
N ILE A 23 34.10 -20.05 -9.20
CA ILE A 23 34.62 -19.71 -7.88
C ILE A 23 34.98 -21.01 -7.15
N THR A 24 36.21 -21.09 -6.65
CA THR A 24 36.66 -22.20 -5.80
C THR A 24 36.72 -21.72 -4.36
N ILE A 25 35.81 -22.24 -3.53
CA ILE A 25 35.72 -21.89 -2.11
C ILE A 25 36.31 -23.08 -1.34
N ASN A 26 37.61 -22.98 -0.98
CA ASN A 26 38.49 -23.97 -0.34
C ASN A 26 39.26 -24.99 -1.20
N SER A 27 40.41 -25.42 -0.65
CA SER A 27 41.43 -26.29 -1.26
C SER A 27 40.96 -27.71 -1.63
N ALA A 28 39.72 -28.07 -1.31
CA ALA A 28 39.07 -29.26 -1.82
C ALA A 28 38.24 -28.86 -3.05
N LYS A 29 38.81 -29.09 -4.24
CA LYS A 29 38.35 -28.94 -5.65
C LYS A 29 36.84 -28.82 -5.98
N ASN A 30 36.05 -28.05 -5.25
CA ASN A 30 34.65 -27.80 -5.54
C ASN A 30 34.55 -26.47 -6.28
N ILE A 31 34.40 -26.57 -7.60
CA ILE A 31 34.17 -25.41 -8.47
C ILE A 31 32.67 -25.08 -8.42
N THR A 32 32.31 -23.93 -7.86
CA THR A 32 30.97 -23.37 -7.95
C THR A 32 30.90 -22.47 -9.18
N VAL A 33 30.00 -22.79 -10.11
CA VAL A 33 29.79 -21.99 -11.33
C VAL A 33 28.60 -21.06 -11.12
N LEU A 34 28.83 -19.75 -11.15
CA LEU A 34 27.80 -18.73 -11.14
C LEU A 34 27.54 -18.25 -12.58
N ASN A 35 26.30 -18.43 -13.06
CA ASN A 35 25.88 -18.00 -14.40
C ASN A 35 25.04 -16.73 -14.29
N PHE A 36 25.55 -15.61 -14.78
CA PHE A 36 24.84 -14.34 -14.86
C PHE A 36 24.34 -14.12 -16.29
N LYS A 37 23.02 -13.95 -16.45
CA LYS A 37 22.39 -13.70 -17.75
C LYS A 37 21.79 -12.30 -17.74
N ARG A 38 22.23 -11.42 -18.64
CA ARG A 38 21.69 -10.05 -18.79
C ARG A 38 21.27 -9.80 -20.23
N ARG A 39 20.17 -9.08 -20.40
CA ARG A 39 19.69 -8.58 -21.69
C ARG A 39 19.98 -7.10 -21.78
N LYS A 40 20.59 -6.65 -22.87
CA LYS A 40 20.77 -5.23 -23.17
C LYS A 40 19.95 -4.89 -24.42
N MET A 41 19.04 -3.94 -24.29
CA MET A 41 18.32 -3.37 -25.44
C MET A 41 19.12 -2.19 -25.98
N CYS A 42 19.51 -2.26 -27.25
CA CYS A 42 20.17 -1.18 -27.95
C CYS A 42 19.17 -0.52 -28.89
N TYR A 43 18.84 0.74 -28.64
CA TYR A 43 18.01 1.55 -29.51
C TYR A 43 18.85 2.33 -30.51
N ARG A 44 18.37 2.45 -31.75
CA ARG A 44 18.96 3.33 -32.76
C ARG A 44 18.79 4.79 -32.33
N LYS A 45 19.88 5.57 -32.37
CA LYS A 45 19.79 7.03 -32.20
C LYS A 45 18.97 7.64 -33.34
N LEU A 46 18.03 8.52 -32.99
CA LEU A 46 17.10 9.17 -33.93
C LEU A 46 17.76 10.24 -34.83
N GLU A 47 19.07 10.47 -34.69
CA GLU A 47 19.79 11.58 -35.35
C GLU A 47 20.23 11.29 -36.81
N ASP A 48 20.08 10.06 -37.30
CA ASP A 48 20.56 9.67 -38.66
C ASP A 48 19.47 9.61 -39.75
N LEU A 49 18.27 10.15 -39.51
CA LEU A 49 17.30 10.43 -40.58
C LEU A 49 17.55 11.83 -41.16
N LYS A 50 18.65 11.97 -41.91
CA LYS A 50 18.79 13.08 -42.85
C LYS A 50 17.74 12.92 -43.94
N VAL A 51 16.63 13.63 -43.81
CA VAL A 51 15.66 13.86 -44.88
C VAL A 51 16.35 14.68 -45.98
N PRO A 52 16.44 14.21 -47.23
CA PRO A 52 16.89 15.05 -48.33
C PRO A 52 15.79 16.05 -48.66
N MET A 53 16.10 17.34 -48.52
CA MET A 53 15.30 18.42 -49.10
C MET A 53 15.27 18.27 -50.63
N LEU A 54 14.08 18.15 -51.21
CA LEU A 54 13.86 18.29 -52.65
C LEU A 54 12.69 19.25 -52.86
N GLN A 55 12.98 20.31 -53.62
CA GLN A 55 12.11 21.41 -53.98
C GLN A 55 10.94 20.97 -54.89
N ASP A 56 9.85 21.72 -54.78
CA ASP A 56 8.57 21.61 -55.47
C ASP A 56 8.59 21.28 -56.97
N LYS A 57 7.59 20.50 -57.41
CA LYS A 57 6.51 20.97 -58.31
C LYS A 57 5.47 19.90 -58.64
N ASN A 58 4.22 20.37 -58.73
CA ASN A 58 3.03 19.84 -59.43
C ASN A 58 2.17 18.75 -58.77
N SER A 59 1.04 19.24 -58.22
CA SER A 59 -0.34 18.82 -58.51
C SER A 59 -0.64 17.34 -58.72
N THR A 60 -1.29 16.71 -57.74
CA THR A 60 -2.61 16.06 -57.91
C THR A 60 -3.17 15.61 -56.56
N ARG A 61 -4.46 15.91 -56.33
CA ARG A 61 -5.25 15.40 -55.20
C ARG A 61 -5.28 13.87 -55.23
N ILE A 62 -4.90 13.21 -54.14
CA ILE A 62 -5.24 11.81 -53.89
C ILE A 62 -5.92 11.68 -52.52
N HIS A 63 -7.10 11.08 -52.58
CA HIS A 63 -8.00 10.68 -51.52
C HIS A 63 -7.30 9.74 -50.53
N TYR A 64 -7.40 9.99 -49.22
CA TYR A 64 -7.00 9.02 -48.20
C TYR A 64 -8.19 8.10 -47.89
N ASP A 65 -8.12 6.85 -48.33
CA ASP A 65 -8.93 5.76 -47.77
C ASP A 65 -8.15 5.08 -46.62
N PRO A 66 -8.80 4.78 -45.48
CA PRO A 66 -8.15 4.06 -44.39
C PRO A 66 -7.99 2.59 -44.77
N VAL A 67 -6.74 2.12 -44.86
CA VAL A 67 -6.41 0.71 -45.03
C VAL A 67 -6.90 -0.06 -43.81
N ASN A 68 -7.95 -0.85 -43.99
CA ASN A 68 -8.36 -1.91 -43.10
C ASN A 68 -7.19 -2.90 -42.91
N ILE A 69 -6.57 -2.86 -41.72
CA ILE A 69 -5.61 -3.88 -41.29
C ILE A 69 -6.39 -5.16 -41.05
N ALA A 70 -6.43 -6.05 -42.05
CA ALA A 70 -6.98 -7.39 -41.88
C ALA A 70 -6.08 -8.16 -40.88
N PRO A 71 -6.64 -8.75 -39.81
CA PRO A 71 -5.85 -9.56 -38.88
C PRO A 71 -5.28 -10.76 -39.62
N THR A 72 -3.99 -11.05 -39.39
CA THR A 72 -3.31 -12.24 -39.91
C THR A 72 -4.05 -13.49 -39.42
N THR A 73 -3.95 -14.58 -40.20
CA THR A 73 -4.62 -15.86 -39.92
C THR A 73 -4.35 -16.38 -38.50
N SER A 74 -3.18 -16.09 -37.93
CA SER A 74 -2.83 -16.43 -36.54
C SER A 74 -3.64 -15.63 -35.50
N THR A 75 -3.83 -14.32 -35.70
CA THR A 75 -4.68 -13.50 -34.81
C THR A 75 -6.15 -13.92 -34.85
N ARG A 76 -6.68 -14.30 -36.03
CA ARG A 76 -8.07 -14.80 -36.12
C ARG A 76 -8.25 -16.12 -35.37
N VAL A 77 -7.28 -17.04 -35.50
CA VAL A 77 -7.30 -18.31 -34.76
C VAL A 77 -7.22 -18.07 -33.26
N PHE A 78 -6.39 -17.12 -32.80
CA PHE A 78 -6.30 -16.74 -31.39
C PHE A 78 -7.65 -16.25 -30.84
N TYR A 79 -8.31 -15.31 -31.51
CA TYR A 79 -9.62 -14.80 -31.07
C TYR A 79 -10.71 -15.87 -31.07
N ILE A 80 -10.71 -16.77 -32.06
CA ILE A 80 -11.65 -17.91 -32.09
C ILE A 80 -11.39 -18.84 -30.90
N SER A 81 -10.13 -19.17 -30.60
CA SER A 81 -9.81 -20.03 -29.45
C SER A 81 -10.18 -19.41 -28.10
N VAL A 82 -9.95 -18.11 -27.91
CA VAL A 82 -10.37 -17.39 -26.70
C VAL A 82 -11.90 -17.36 -26.59
N GLY A 83 -12.61 -17.12 -27.70
CA GLY A 83 -14.07 -17.13 -27.73
C GLY A 83 -14.67 -18.48 -27.33
N VAL A 84 -14.10 -19.59 -27.82
CA VAL A 84 -14.54 -20.94 -27.45
C VAL A 84 -14.27 -21.23 -25.97
N CYS A 85 -13.10 -20.86 -25.44
CA CYS A 85 -12.80 -21.01 -24.01
C CYS A 85 -13.78 -20.24 -23.13
N CYS A 86 -14.11 -18.99 -23.47
CA CYS A 86 -15.08 -18.19 -22.73
C CYS A 86 -16.49 -18.81 -22.77
N ALA A 87 -16.91 -19.35 -23.92
CA ALA A 87 -18.21 -20.01 -24.05
C ALA A 87 -18.32 -21.29 -23.20
N VAL A 88 -17.24 -22.08 -23.12
CA VAL A 88 -17.18 -23.28 -22.26
C VAL A 88 -17.24 -22.90 -20.79
N ILE A 89 -16.49 -21.89 -20.36
CA ILE A 89 -16.51 -21.40 -18.97
C ILE A 89 -17.91 -20.91 -18.59
N PHE A 90 -18.57 -20.18 -19.50
CA PHE A 90 -19.93 -19.69 -19.29
C PHE A 90 -20.96 -20.82 -19.17
N LEU A 91 -20.85 -21.86 -20.01
CA LEU A 91 -21.71 -23.05 -19.91
C LEU A 91 -21.52 -23.81 -18.60
N VAL A 92 -20.27 -23.96 -18.14
CA VAL A 92 -19.99 -24.60 -16.85
C VAL A 92 -20.59 -23.79 -15.70
N ALA A 93 -20.47 -22.46 -15.73
CA ALA A 93 -21.07 -21.58 -14.72
C ALA A 93 -22.60 -21.70 -14.67
N ILE A 94 -23.27 -21.79 -15.83
CA ILE A 94 -24.72 -22.02 -15.89
C ILE A 94 -25.09 -23.39 -15.30
N ILE A 95 -24.36 -24.45 -15.63
CA ILE A 95 -24.62 -25.79 -15.09
C ILE A 95 -24.47 -25.78 -13.56
N LEU A 96 -23.42 -25.16 -13.03
CA LEU A 96 -23.22 -25.04 -11.58
C LEU A 96 -24.33 -24.23 -10.91
N ALA A 97 -24.80 -23.14 -11.52
CA ALA A 97 -25.91 -22.35 -11.02
C ALA A 97 -27.23 -23.15 -11.00
N VAL A 98 -27.51 -23.92 -12.06
CA VAL A 98 -28.69 -24.79 -12.13
C VAL A 98 -28.62 -25.90 -11.07
N LEU A 99 -27.46 -26.53 -10.89
CA LEU A 99 -27.26 -27.55 -9.84
C LEU A 99 -27.45 -26.95 -8.43
N HIS A 100 -26.96 -25.74 -8.20
CA HIS A 100 -27.15 -25.04 -6.94
C HIS A 100 -28.62 -24.71 -6.67
N LEU A 101 -29.34 -24.22 -7.69
CA LEU A 101 -30.78 -23.94 -7.58
C LEU A 101 -31.60 -25.21 -7.36
N HIS A 102 -31.24 -26.32 -8.01
CA HIS A 102 -31.89 -27.62 -7.79
C HIS A 102 -31.59 -28.21 -6.41
N SER A 103 -30.39 -27.94 -5.87
CA SER A 103 -30.03 -28.32 -4.50
C SER A 103 -30.85 -27.53 -3.48
N MET A 104 -30.96 -26.20 -3.64
CA MET A 104 -31.76 -25.37 -2.73
C MET A 104 -33.25 -25.72 -2.77
N LYS A 105 -33.80 -25.99 -3.96
CA LYS A 105 -35.20 -26.40 -4.11
C LYS A 105 -35.51 -27.78 -3.51
N ARG A 106 -34.51 -28.67 -3.36
CA ARG A 106 -34.67 -29.93 -2.61
C ARG A 106 -34.68 -29.72 -1.11
N VAL A 107 -33.86 -28.80 -0.59
CA VAL A 107 -33.82 -28.46 0.84
C VAL A 107 -35.14 -27.80 1.29
N GLU A 108 -35.73 -26.93 0.46
CA GLU A 108 -37.03 -26.30 0.76
C GLU A 108 -38.22 -27.28 0.74
N LEU A 109 -38.15 -28.37 -0.03
CA LEU A 109 -39.22 -29.37 -0.08
C LEU A 109 -39.18 -30.31 1.14
N ASP A 110 -37.99 -30.66 1.63
CA ASP A 110 -37.83 -31.53 2.80
C ASP A 110 -38.23 -30.84 4.11
N ASP A 111 -37.98 -29.54 4.27
CA ASP A 111 -38.39 -28.78 5.46
C ASP A 111 -39.92 -28.52 5.54
N SER A 112 -40.64 -28.68 4.42
CA SER A 112 -42.10 -28.46 4.37
C SER A 112 -42.94 -29.69 4.73
N MET A 113 -42.34 -30.89 4.82
CA MET A 113 -43.04 -32.15 5.15
C MET A 113 -42.80 -32.66 6.59
N SER A 114 -41.95 -32.02 7.39
CA SER A 114 -41.56 -32.53 8.72
C SER A 114 -42.26 -31.90 9.94
N ASP A 115 -43.23 -31.01 9.75
CA ASP A 115 -44.03 -30.46 10.87
C ASP A 115 -45.40 -31.15 10.99
N SER A 116 -45.39 -32.43 11.40
CA SER A 116 -46.50 -33.05 12.13
C SER A 116 -46.09 -34.35 12.83
N SER A 117 -46.63 -34.58 14.02
CA SER A 117 -46.68 -35.85 14.79
C SER A 117 -45.55 -36.20 15.79
N SER A 118 -45.75 -35.73 17.03
CA SER A 118 -45.86 -36.51 18.29
C SER A 118 -45.08 -37.84 18.50
N SER A 119 -44.22 -37.80 19.55
CA SER A 119 -44.11 -38.69 20.72
C SER A 119 -43.78 -40.19 20.64
N GLN A 120 -42.90 -40.58 21.58
CA GLN A 120 -42.69 -41.89 22.24
C GLN A 120 -41.63 -42.87 21.69
N GLY A 121 -40.72 -43.26 22.61
CA GLY A 121 -40.54 -44.69 22.93
C GLY A 121 -39.27 -45.43 22.45
N LEU A 122 -38.37 -45.66 23.42
CA LEU A 122 -37.58 -46.89 23.66
C LEU A 122 -36.43 -47.37 22.73
N SER A 123 -35.29 -47.57 23.43
CA SER A 123 -34.37 -48.73 23.45
C SER A 123 -33.16 -48.83 22.51
N GLN A 124 -32.02 -48.92 23.22
CA GLN A 124 -30.63 -49.31 22.91
C GLN A 124 -30.49 -50.78 22.42
N PRO A 125 -29.32 -51.23 21.85
CA PRO A 125 -28.12 -51.57 22.66
C PRO A 125 -26.71 -51.31 22.07
N SER A 126 -25.85 -50.83 22.98
CA SER A 126 -24.41 -51.11 23.28
C SER A 126 -23.35 -51.45 22.21
N THR A 127 -22.18 -50.78 22.32
CA THR A 127 -20.91 -51.40 22.79
C THR A 127 -19.82 -50.37 23.17
N GLN A 128 -19.30 -50.57 24.40
CA GLN A 128 -18.06 -50.17 25.14
C GLN A 128 -16.97 -49.34 24.41
N THR A 129 -16.51 -48.17 24.92
CA THR A 129 -15.67 -47.83 26.10
C THR A 129 -14.17 -48.15 25.98
N THR A 130 -13.30 -47.11 25.93
CA THR A 130 -12.14 -46.96 26.83
C THR A 130 -11.64 -45.52 26.91
N GLN A 131 -11.55 -44.99 28.14
CA GLN A 131 -10.91 -43.74 28.57
C GLN A 131 -9.50 -44.03 29.13
N TYR A 132 -8.58 -43.06 29.13
CA TYR A 132 -7.61 -42.76 30.23
C TYR A 132 -7.18 -41.27 30.06
N LEU A 133 -7.47 -40.31 30.96
CA LEU A 133 -6.97 -39.95 32.32
C LEU A 133 -5.63 -39.17 32.39
N ARG A 134 -5.66 -38.09 33.21
CA ARG A 134 -4.69 -37.02 33.51
C ARG A 134 -3.38 -37.46 34.20
N ALA A 135 -2.40 -36.54 34.28
CA ALA A 135 -1.49 -36.37 35.41
C ALA A 135 -1.17 -34.88 35.68
N ASP A 136 -1.05 -34.53 36.97
CA ASP A 136 -0.76 -33.20 37.56
C ASP A 136 0.69 -33.09 38.12
N THR A 137 1.09 -31.84 38.45
CA THR A 137 2.04 -31.35 39.51
C THR A 137 3.54 -31.06 39.19
N PRO A 138 4.32 -30.29 40.02
CA PRO A 138 4.24 -28.81 40.26
C PRO A 138 5.62 -28.06 40.47
N ASN A 139 5.56 -26.73 40.76
CA ASN A 139 6.46 -25.85 41.57
C ASN A 139 7.57 -24.92 40.98
N ASN A 140 7.33 -23.61 41.19
CA ASN A 140 8.17 -22.49 41.73
C ASN A 140 9.70 -22.41 41.54
N ALA A 141 10.17 -21.27 40.99
CA ALA A 141 11.29 -20.48 41.52
C ALA A 141 11.36 -19.03 40.92
N THR A 142 11.47 -18.03 41.80
CA THR A 142 12.03 -16.67 41.59
C THR A 142 13.16 -16.51 42.63
N PRO A 143 14.23 -15.68 42.48
CA PRO A 143 14.08 -14.22 42.26
C PRO A 143 15.25 -13.38 41.64
N VAL A 144 14.92 -12.10 41.36
CA VAL A 144 15.72 -10.83 41.40
C VAL A 144 16.86 -10.58 40.39
N THR A 145 16.70 -9.55 39.54
CA THR A 145 17.43 -8.26 39.62
C THR A 145 16.77 -7.17 38.78
N SER A 146 16.72 -5.99 39.39
CA SER A 146 16.05 -4.76 38.98
C SER A 146 16.91 -3.86 38.10
N TYR A 147 16.33 -3.30 37.04
CA TYR A 147 16.68 -1.97 36.50
C TYR A 147 15.39 -1.28 36.04
N PRO A 148 15.13 -0.01 36.42
CA PRO A 148 13.93 0.69 36.01
C PRO A 148 14.13 1.23 34.58
N THR A 149 13.77 0.44 33.57
CA THR A 149 13.44 1.00 32.26
C THR A 149 11.96 1.38 32.27
N LEU A 150 11.67 2.65 31.98
CA LEU A 150 10.33 3.16 31.69
C LEU A 150 9.74 2.35 30.53
N ARG A 151 9.11 1.22 30.85
CA ARG A 151 8.27 0.47 29.92
C ARG A 151 6.97 1.26 29.79
N ILE A 152 6.85 1.97 28.69
CA ILE A 152 5.57 2.45 28.17
C ILE A 152 4.66 1.21 28.11
N GLU A 153 3.65 1.17 28.96
CA GLU A 153 2.68 0.09 29.01
C GLU A 153 2.11 -0.15 27.61
N LYS A 154 1.99 -1.43 27.26
CA LYS A 154 1.14 -1.89 26.17
C LYS A 154 -0.26 -1.33 26.40
N ASN A 155 -0.57 -0.18 25.81
CA ASN A 155 -1.94 0.25 25.65
C ASN A 155 -2.59 -0.71 24.66
N ASP A 156 -3.22 -1.76 25.19
CA ASP A 156 -4.28 -2.46 24.49
C ASP A 156 -5.33 -1.40 24.12
N LEU A 157 -5.41 -1.05 22.84
CA LEU A 157 -6.42 -0.13 22.31
C LEU A 157 -7.87 -0.61 22.59
N LYS A 158 -8.03 -1.83 23.14
CA LYS A 158 -9.28 -2.43 23.60
C LYS A 158 -9.79 -1.89 24.95
N SER A 159 -8.98 -1.17 25.73
CA SER A 159 -9.40 -0.66 27.05
C SER A 159 -9.74 0.84 27.07
N VAL A 160 -9.39 1.60 26.03
CA VAL A 160 -9.65 3.04 25.99
C VAL A 160 -11.14 3.29 25.76
N THR A 161 -11.77 4.05 26.64
CA THR A 161 -13.19 4.44 26.49
C THR A 161 -13.33 5.68 25.61
N LEU A 162 -14.53 5.92 25.05
CA LEU A 162 -14.79 7.14 24.29
C LEU A 162 -14.55 8.40 25.13
N GLN A 163 -14.91 8.37 26.41
CA GLN A 163 -14.73 9.50 27.32
C GLN A 163 -13.24 9.82 27.53
N GLU A 164 -12.40 8.81 27.69
CA GLU A 164 -10.94 8.98 27.77
C GLU A 164 -10.36 9.52 26.46
N ALA A 165 -10.84 9.03 25.32
CA ALA A 165 -10.41 9.53 24.01
C ALA A 165 -10.79 11.01 23.81
N LYS A 166 -12.02 11.41 24.16
CA LYS A 166 -12.45 12.82 24.15
C LYS A 166 -11.62 13.67 25.12
N ALA A 167 -11.33 13.16 26.32
CA ALA A 167 -10.54 13.88 27.32
C ALA A 167 -9.11 14.19 26.81
N LYS A 168 -8.49 13.28 26.05
CA LYS A 168 -7.17 13.48 25.46
C LYS A 168 -7.11 14.64 24.46
N VAL A 169 -8.21 14.99 23.81
CA VAL A 169 -8.26 16.06 22.78
C VAL A 169 -8.98 17.33 23.25
N LYS A 170 -9.34 17.40 24.54
CA LYS A 170 -10.14 18.49 25.10
C LYS A 170 -9.48 19.87 24.97
N ASP A 171 -8.16 19.94 25.06
CA ASP A 171 -7.39 21.18 24.96
C ASP A 171 -7.36 21.81 23.56
N ILE A 172 -7.68 21.03 22.52
CA ILE A 172 -7.81 21.51 21.13
C ILE A 172 -9.27 21.47 20.63
N SER A 173 -10.23 21.32 21.56
CA SER A 173 -11.65 21.30 21.22
C SER A 173 -12.15 22.70 20.86
N ILE A 174 -12.93 22.79 19.79
CA ILE A 174 -13.63 24.00 19.34
C ILE A 174 -15.12 23.70 19.17
N SER A 175 -15.93 24.75 19.04
CA SER A 175 -17.36 24.60 18.74
C SER A 175 -17.58 24.15 17.29
N ARG A 176 -18.50 23.20 17.10
CA ARG A 176 -18.94 22.71 15.79
C ARG A 176 -19.50 23.82 14.90
N GLU A 177 -20.13 24.85 15.46
CA GLU A 177 -20.73 25.97 14.72
C GLU A 177 -19.69 26.75 13.90
N ARG A 178 -18.42 26.69 14.28
CA ARG A 178 -17.30 27.32 13.56
C ARG A 178 -16.86 26.54 12.32
N VAL A 179 -17.42 25.35 12.09
CA VAL A 179 -16.99 24.41 11.05
C VAL A 179 -18.12 24.23 10.04
N THR A 180 -17.89 24.67 8.81
CA THR A 180 -18.81 24.42 7.68
C THR A 180 -18.25 23.31 6.81
N LEU A 181 -18.96 22.18 6.73
CA LEU A 181 -18.61 21.09 5.81
C LEU A 181 -18.95 21.50 4.36
N LYS A 182 -18.04 21.21 3.43
CA LYS A 182 -18.20 21.39 1.98
C LYS A 182 -18.29 20.00 1.32
N ASP A 183 -17.46 19.74 0.32
CA ASP A 183 -17.50 18.50 -0.46
C ASP A 183 -16.98 17.29 0.33
N VAL A 184 -17.57 16.12 0.07
CA VAL A 184 -17.04 14.84 0.52
C VAL A 184 -15.86 14.47 -0.38
N LEU A 185 -14.66 14.36 0.20
CA LEU A 185 -13.45 14.02 -0.54
C LEU A 185 -13.21 12.51 -0.59
N HIS A 186 -13.54 11.80 0.49
CA HIS A 186 -13.44 10.35 0.55
C HIS A 186 -14.43 9.78 1.56
N GLU A 187 -15.03 8.65 1.24
CA GLU A 187 -16.04 8.00 2.05
C GLU A 187 -15.78 6.49 2.11
N GLY A 188 -15.83 5.93 3.31
CA GLY A 188 -15.73 4.49 3.57
C GLY A 188 -17.04 3.92 4.10
N THR A 189 -16.98 2.79 4.80
CA THR A 189 -18.16 2.14 5.38
C THR A 189 -18.75 2.97 6.52
N PHE A 190 -17.89 3.53 7.38
CA PHE A 190 -18.28 4.29 8.57
C PHE A 190 -17.57 5.65 8.70
N GLY A 191 -16.45 5.87 8.02
CA GLY A 191 -15.67 7.09 8.02
C GLY A 191 -15.97 7.98 6.80
N ARG A 192 -15.79 9.28 6.99
CA ARG A 192 -15.84 10.28 5.92
C ARG A 192 -14.75 11.32 6.11
N ILE A 193 -14.21 11.81 5.00
CA ILE A 193 -13.33 12.97 4.93
C ILE A 193 -14.00 14.02 4.06
N PHE A 194 -14.20 15.20 4.63
CA PHE A 194 -14.72 16.37 3.94
C PHE A 194 -13.62 17.41 3.70
N HIS A 195 -13.79 18.22 2.66
CA HIS A 195 -13.28 19.59 2.65
C HIS A 195 -14.21 20.43 3.53
N GLY A 196 -13.66 21.33 4.33
CA GLY A 196 -14.46 22.22 5.17
C GLY A 196 -13.79 23.56 5.36
N ILE A 197 -14.57 24.49 5.90
CA ILE A 197 -14.12 25.84 6.27
C ILE A 197 -14.21 25.97 7.78
N LEU A 198 -13.10 26.38 8.39
CA LEU A 198 -13.01 26.74 9.80
C LEU A 198 -12.93 28.26 9.93
N VAL A 199 -13.87 28.84 10.68
CA VAL A 199 -13.91 30.27 10.99
C VAL A 199 -13.03 30.57 12.21
N ASP A 200 -12.21 31.63 12.13
CA ASP A 200 -11.38 32.09 13.23
C ASP A 200 -12.24 32.60 14.39
N GLU A 201 -11.77 32.37 15.62
CA GLU A 201 -12.54 32.70 16.83
C GLU A 201 -12.64 34.19 17.07
N LYS A 202 -11.56 34.92 16.75
CA LYS A 202 -11.44 36.34 17.05
C LYS A 202 -11.96 37.21 15.91
N ASP A 203 -11.98 36.66 14.71
CA ASP A 203 -12.30 37.37 13.49
C ASP A 203 -13.13 36.49 12.55
N PRO A 204 -14.46 36.58 12.60
CA PRO A 204 -15.35 35.79 11.75
C PRO A 204 -15.14 35.99 10.25
N SER A 205 -14.44 37.06 9.83
CA SER A 205 -14.09 37.28 8.42
C SER A 205 -12.90 36.43 7.94
N LYS A 206 -12.15 35.82 8.87
CA LYS A 206 -11.00 34.97 8.57
C LYS A 206 -11.42 33.51 8.55
N GLU A 207 -11.31 32.92 7.37
CA GLU A 207 -11.62 31.52 7.11
C GLU A 207 -10.35 30.74 6.78
N LYS A 208 -10.32 29.47 7.17
CA LYS A 208 -9.25 28.51 6.84
C LYS A 208 -9.85 27.26 6.26
N GLU A 209 -9.30 26.81 5.14
CA GLU A 209 -9.65 25.50 4.58
C GLU A 209 -9.06 24.38 5.43
N VAL A 210 -9.88 23.37 5.70
CA VAL A 210 -9.51 22.22 6.53
C VAL A 210 -9.99 20.90 5.91
N PHE A 211 -9.23 19.83 6.13
CA PHE A 211 -9.81 18.49 6.09
C PHE A 211 -10.63 18.26 7.35
N VAL A 212 -11.80 17.64 7.20
CA VAL A 212 -12.62 17.23 8.33
C VAL A 212 -12.86 15.72 8.28
N LYS A 213 -12.18 14.98 9.16
CA LYS A 213 -12.45 13.55 9.39
C LYS A 213 -13.64 13.44 10.33
N THR A 214 -14.63 12.64 9.96
CA THR A 214 -15.84 12.39 10.76
C THR A 214 -16.36 10.98 10.49
N ILE A 215 -17.43 10.62 11.18
CA ILE A 215 -18.09 9.33 11.08
C ILE A 215 -19.51 9.44 10.52
N LYS A 216 -20.05 8.33 10.02
CA LYS A 216 -21.46 8.16 9.64
C LYS A 216 -22.30 7.74 10.85
N ASP A 217 -23.63 7.81 10.72
CA ASP A 217 -24.57 7.45 11.79
C ASP A 217 -24.42 6.02 12.31
N GLN A 218 -24.07 5.08 11.42
CA GLN A 218 -23.90 3.67 11.76
C GLN A 218 -22.58 3.32 12.44
N ALA A 219 -21.69 4.29 12.70
CA ALA A 219 -20.39 4.01 13.29
C ALA A 219 -20.53 3.59 14.76
N SER A 220 -19.86 2.51 15.15
CA SER A 220 -19.85 2.04 16.53
C SER A 220 -18.99 2.94 17.44
N GLU A 221 -19.26 2.92 18.74
CA GLU A 221 -18.46 3.66 19.72
C GLU A 221 -16.97 3.28 19.66
N VAL A 222 -16.66 2.01 19.39
CA VAL A 222 -15.28 1.53 19.19
C VAL A 222 -14.63 2.21 17.99
N GLN A 223 -15.34 2.32 16.86
CA GLN A 223 -14.83 3.00 15.66
C GLN A 223 -14.58 4.49 15.91
N ILE A 224 -15.47 5.16 16.64
CA ILE A 224 -15.31 6.57 17.03
C ILE A 224 -14.08 6.75 17.92
N THR A 225 -13.96 5.89 18.93
CA THR A 225 -12.83 5.91 19.88
C THR A 225 -11.51 5.66 19.16
N MET A 226 -11.47 4.71 18.23
CA MET A 226 -10.29 4.46 17.38
C MET A 226 -9.95 5.67 16.51
N MET A 227 -10.93 6.31 15.88
CA MET A 227 -10.70 7.52 15.08
C MET A 227 -10.03 8.63 15.92
N LEU A 228 -10.56 8.92 17.11
CA LEU A 228 -10.02 9.97 17.99
C LEU A 228 -8.62 9.63 18.50
N THR A 229 -8.41 8.38 18.94
CA THR A 229 -7.12 7.93 19.48
C THR A 229 -6.03 7.89 18.41
N GLU A 230 -6.31 7.36 17.21
CA GLU A 230 -5.35 7.32 16.11
C GLU A 230 -5.04 8.71 15.55
N SER A 231 -6.03 9.61 15.53
CA SER A 231 -5.84 11.02 15.11
C SER A 231 -4.80 11.75 15.97
N CYS A 232 -4.59 11.32 17.21
CA CYS A 232 -3.61 11.94 18.12
C CYS A 232 -2.15 11.55 17.83
N LYS A 233 -1.89 10.61 16.91
CA LYS A 233 -0.55 10.02 16.71
C LYS A 233 0.56 11.02 16.42
N LEU A 234 0.24 12.09 15.70
CA LEU A 234 1.18 13.14 15.31
C LEU A 234 1.03 14.42 16.15
N ARG A 235 0.18 14.42 17.17
CA ARG A 235 -0.12 15.61 17.95
C ARG A 235 1.12 16.15 18.68
N GLY A 236 1.28 17.47 18.67
CA GLY A 236 2.44 18.16 19.27
C GLY A 236 3.72 18.12 18.42
N LEU A 237 3.70 17.42 17.29
CA LEU A 237 4.83 17.36 16.37
C LEU A 237 4.73 18.47 15.32
N HIS A 238 5.83 19.18 15.09
CA HIS A 238 5.87 20.33 14.19
C HIS A 238 6.98 20.13 13.15
N HIS A 239 6.59 19.79 11.93
CA HIS A 239 7.52 19.61 10.82
C HIS A 239 6.80 19.84 9.49
N ARG A 240 7.48 20.44 8.50
CA ARG A 240 6.86 20.82 7.21
C ARG A 240 6.25 19.64 6.44
N ASN A 241 6.79 18.43 6.65
CA ASN A 241 6.35 17.18 6.01
C ASN A 241 5.47 16.30 6.90
N LEU A 242 4.90 16.85 7.98
CA LEU A 242 3.89 16.18 8.82
C LEU A 242 2.60 17.00 8.82
N LEU A 243 1.46 16.33 8.84
CA LEU A 243 0.14 16.95 8.96
C LEU A 243 -0.53 16.51 10.28
N PRO A 244 -0.15 17.13 11.42
CA PRO A 244 -0.82 16.87 12.68
C PRO A 244 -2.24 17.44 12.69
N ILE A 245 -3.09 16.93 13.59
CA ILE A 245 -4.41 17.49 13.85
C ILE A 245 -4.30 18.91 14.42
N GLY A 246 -5.17 19.80 13.97
CA GLY A 246 -5.26 21.18 14.47
C GLY A 246 -6.31 21.32 15.56
N HIS A 247 -7.52 20.83 15.30
CA HIS A 247 -8.67 20.98 16.20
C HIS A 247 -9.56 19.75 16.21
N VAL A 248 -10.43 19.64 17.21
CA VAL A 248 -11.52 18.65 17.25
C VAL A 248 -12.85 19.30 17.62
N CYS A 249 -13.96 18.69 17.24
CA CYS A 249 -15.29 18.98 17.78
C CYS A 249 -15.79 17.70 18.45
N THR A 250 -16.04 17.73 19.76
CA THR A 250 -16.44 16.53 20.53
C THR A 250 -17.64 16.77 21.44
N GLU A 251 -18.50 17.72 21.09
CA GLU A 251 -19.75 18.05 21.80
C GLU A 251 -20.61 16.79 22.04
N ASP A 252 -21.32 16.76 23.16
CA ASP A 252 -22.13 15.61 23.53
C ASP A 252 -23.42 15.55 22.70
N GLY A 253 -23.81 14.35 22.27
CA GLY A 253 -24.92 14.13 21.34
C GLY A 253 -24.55 14.33 19.85
N GLU A 254 -23.40 14.92 19.56
CA GLU A 254 -22.93 15.19 18.20
C GLU A 254 -21.84 14.22 17.73
N LYS A 255 -21.73 14.04 16.41
CA LYS A 255 -20.66 13.24 15.81
C LYS A 255 -19.32 13.95 15.96
N PRO A 256 -18.26 13.27 16.45
CA PRO A 256 -16.95 13.90 16.56
C PRO A 256 -16.37 14.27 15.20
N MET A 257 -15.69 15.42 15.14
CA MET A 257 -14.93 15.86 13.96
C MET A 257 -13.48 16.09 14.34
N VAL A 258 -12.56 15.69 13.47
CA VAL A 258 -11.13 15.96 13.60
C VAL A 258 -10.70 16.81 12.41
N LEU A 259 -10.11 17.98 12.70
CA LEU A 259 -9.75 18.98 11.71
C LEU A 259 -8.24 19.02 11.49
N LEU A 260 -7.83 19.02 10.22
CA LEU A 260 -6.44 19.12 9.80
C LEU A 260 -6.29 20.22 8.74
N PRO A 261 -5.12 20.87 8.59
CA PRO A 261 -4.90 21.80 7.48
C PRO A 261 -5.18 21.14 6.13
N TYR A 262 -5.88 21.86 5.24
CA TYR A 262 -6.23 21.35 3.91
C TYR A 262 -5.02 21.29 2.97
N MET A 263 -4.99 20.27 2.10
CA MET A 263 -4.00 20.11 1.02
C MET A 263 -4.80 19.77 -0.24
N ASN A 264 -4.79 20.67 -1.22
CA ASN A 264 -5.81 20.73 -2.27
C ASN A 264 -5.79 19.58 -3.29
N TRP A 265 -4.68 18.84 -3.42
CA TRP A 265 -4.62 17.62 -4.25
C TRP A 265 -4.91 16.33 -3.47
N GLY A 266 -5.17 16.45 -2.16
CA GLY A 266 -5.72 15.37 -1.36
C GLY A 266 -4.75 14.21 -1.15
N ASN A 267 -5.29 12.99 -1.17
CA ASN A 267 -4.56 11.78 -0.83
C ASN A 267 -3.52 11.40 -1.90
N LEU A 268 -2.28 11.14 -1.48
CA LEU A 268 -1.18 10.86 -2.40
C LEU A 268 -1.40 9.59 -3.23
N LYS A 269 -1.95 8.50 -2.67
CA LYS A 269 -2.25 7.29 -3.45
C LYS A 269 -3.29 7.54 -4.54
N LEU A 270 -4.33 8.30 -4.24
CA LEU A 270 -5.37 8.67 -5.22
C LEU A 270 -4.82 9.61 -6.29
N PHE A 271 -4.01 10.60 -5.89
CA PHE A 271 -3.29 11.50 -6.80
C PHE A 271 -2.40 10.73 -7.78
N LEU A 272 -1.56 9.80 -7.28
CA LEU A 272 -0.68 8.99 -8.13
C LEU A 272 -1.46 8.17 -9.16
N ARG A 273 -2.59 7.57 -8.76
CA ARG A 273 -3.46 6.84 -9.68
C ARG A 273 -4.08 7.74 -10.74
N GLN A 274 -4.42 8.97 -10.39
CA GLN A 274 -4.88 9.96 -11.35
C GLN A 274 -3.77 10.30 -12.36
N CYS A 275 -2.52 10.48 -11.90
CA CYS A 275 -1.36 10.67 -12.78
C CYS A 275 -1.17 9.47 -13.72
N LYS A 276 -1.38 8.24 -13.24
CA LYS A 276 -1.28 7.03 -14.08
C LYS A 276 -2.28 7.02 -15.24
N LEU A 277 -3.51 7.49 -14.99
CA LEU A 277 -4.52 7.62 -16.05
C LEU A 277 -4.14 8.68 -17.08
N VAL A 278 -3.51 9.78 -16.64
CA VAL A 278 -3.02 10.83 -17.54
C VAL A 278 -1.81 10.34 -18.32
N GLU A 279 -0.89 9.58 -17.73
CA GLU A 279 0.31 9.02 -18.37
C GLU A 279 -0.03 8.22 -19.64
N ALA A 280 -1.17 7.52 -19.65
CA ALA A 280 -1.66 6.78 -20.81
C ALA A 280 -1.90 7.66 -22.05
N ASN A 281 -2.24 8.94 -21.86
CA ASN A 281 -2.50 9.92 -22.91
C ASN A 281 -1.41 11.00 -23.03
N ASN A 282 -0.64 11.22 -21.97
CA ASN A 282 0.46 12.19 -21.90
C ASN A 282 1.59 11.64 -21.01
N PRO A 283 2.58 10.95 -21.60
CA PRO A 283 3.68 10.30 -20.87
C PRO A 283 4.59 11.23 -20.04
N GLN A 284 4.40 12.56 -20.12
CA GLN A 284 5.19 13.56 -19.40
C GLN A 284 4.43 14.22 -18.23
N ALA A 285 3.27 13.68 -17.83
CA ALA A 285 2.42 14.31 -16.82
C ALA A 285 3.03 14.36 -15.40
N ILE A 286 3.94 13.44 -15.06
CA ILE A 286 4.70 13.45 -13.81
C ILE A 286 6.11 12.92 -14.06
N SER A 287 7.13 13.66 -13.66
CA SER A 287 8.52 13.25 -13.89
C SER A 287 9.04 12.36 -12.76
N GLN A 288 10.08 11.58 -13.04
CA GLN A 288 10.77 10.83 -12.00
C GLN A 288 11.39 11.75 -10.95
N GLN A 289 11.84 12.94 -11.36
CA GLN A 289 12.38 13.94 -10.45
C GLN A 289 11.32 14.41 -9.44
N ASP A 290 10.08 14.61 -9.88
CA ASP A 290 8.94 14.96 -8.99
C ASP A 290 8.68 13.83 -7.99
N LEU A 291 8.67 12.57 -8.43
CA LEU A 291 8.46 11.41 -7.57
C LEU A 291 9.57 11.26 -6.52
N VAL A 292 10.83 11.48 -6.90
CA VAL A 292 11.95 11.48 -5.95
C VAL A 292 11.85 12.68 -5.00
N HIS A 293 11.41 13.84 -5.47
CA HIS A 293 11.16 15.00 -4.60
C HIS A 293 10.08 14.69 -3.53
N MET A 294 9.01 13.99 -3.89
CA MET A 294 8.02 13.48 -2.93
C MET A 294 8.64 12.49 -1.93
N ALA A 295 9.49 11.58 -2.41
CA ALA A 295 10.18 10.61 -1.56
C ALA A 295 11.10 11.27 -0.52
N ILE A 296 11.88 12.29 -0.92
CA ILE A 296 12.72 13.07 -0.02
C ILE A 296 11.89 13.69 1.10
N GLN A 297 10.74 14.27 0.74
CA GLN A 297 9.83 14.90 1.68
C GLN A 297 9.27 13.91 2.71
N ILE A 298 8.83 12.73 2.28
CA ILE A 298 8.38 11.66 3.17
C ILE A 298 9.53 11.20 4.07
N ALA A 299 10.72 10.97 3.52
CA ALA A 299 11.90 10.56 4.29
C ALA A 299 12.29 11.62 5.34
N CYS A 300 12.18 12.92 5.02
CA CYS A 300 12.42 14.02 5.96
C CYS A 300 11.42 13.98 7.13
N GLY A 301 10.13 13.81 6.84
CA GLY A 301 9.09 13.68 7.86
C GLY A 301 9.33 12.46 8.76
N MET A 302 9.64 11.32 8.19
CA MET A 302 9.95 10.10 8.94
C MET A 302 11.25 10.19 9.75
N SER A 303 12.27 10.89 9.24
CA SER A 303 13.49 11.17 9.99
C SER A 303 13.20 12.00 11.25
N TYR A 304 12.30 12.98 11.15
CA TYR A 304 11.85 13.77 12.28
C TYR A 304 11.11 12.92 13.33
N LEU A 305 10.24 11.99 12.88
CA LEU A 305 9.52 11.06 13.76
C LEU A 305 10.48 10.10 14.48
N ALA A 306 11.40 9.48 13.73
CA ALA A 306 12.36 8.52 14.27
C ALA A 306 13.27 9.14 15.35
N ARG A 307 13.72 10.39 15.17
CA ARG A 307 14.51 11.13 16.19
C ARG A 307 13.76 11.43 17.48
N ARG A 308 12.43 11.31 17.47
CA ARG A 308 11.54 11.49 18.63
C ARG A 308 10.93 10.17 19.10
N GLU A 309 11.47 9.05 18.64
CA GLU A 309 11.03 7.71 19.00
C GLU A 309 9.55 7.44 18.66
N VAL A 310 9.02 8.19 17.68
CA VAL A 310 7.65 8.00 17.17
C VAL A 310 7.71 7.00 16.01
N ILE A 311 7.07 5.85 16.20
CA ILE A 311 6.95 4.81 15.17
C ILE A 311 5.60 4.96 14.46
N HIS A 312 5.64 5.11 13.14
CA HIS A 312 4.45 5.32 12.32
C HIS A 312 3.62 4.05 12.14
N LYS A 313 4.23 2.86 12.01
CA LYS A 313 3.59 1.53 11.90
C LYS A 313 2.70 1.28 10.68
N ASP A 314 2.33 2.32 9.95
CA ASP A 314 1.42 2.25 8.79
C ASP A 314 1.82 3.30 7.74
N LEU A 315 3.12 3.43 7.48
CA LEU A 315 3.61 4.33 6.44
C LEU A 315 3.27 3.76 5.06
N ALA A 316 2.55 4.52 4.25
CA ALA A 316 2.14 4.17 2.90
C ALA A 316 1.70 5.44 2.15
N ALA A 317 1.59 5.38 0.81
CA ALA A 317 1.09 6.52 0.04
C ALA A 317 -0.36 6.91 0.42
N ARG A 318 -1.18 5.95 0.88
CA ARG A 318 -2.55 6.22 1.38
C ARG A 318 -2.58 7.06 2.67
N ASN A 319 -1.48 7.15 3.42
CA ASN A 319 -1.35 7.93 4.65
C ASN A 319 -0.45 9.16 4.43
N CYS A 320 -0.39 9.64 3.19
CA CYS A 320 0.24 10.89 2.80
C CYS A 320 -0.75 11.74 2.01
N VAL A 321 -0.57 13.06 2.07
CA VAL A 321 -1.33 14.02 1.28
C VAL A 321 -0.41 14.97 0.53
N ILE A 322 -0.90 15.56 -0.55
CA ILE A 322 -0.15 16.44 -1.45
C ILE A 322 -0.97 17.68 -1.82
N ASP A 323 -0.28 18.78 -2.11
CA ASP A 323 -0.86 20.02 -2.61
C ASP A 323 -0.27 20.42 -3.99
N GLU A 324 -0.80 21.49 -4.56
CA GLU A 324 -0.40 22.04 -5.86
C GLU A 324 1.08 22.42 -6.00
N SER A 325 1.77 22.64 -4.88
CA SER A 325 3.22 22.91 -4.87
C SER A 325 4.07 21.64 -4.83
N LEU A 326 3.44 20.47 -5.01
CA LEU A 326 4.02 19.13 -4.81
C LEU A 326 4.60 18.94 -3.40
N GLN A 327 4.09 19.69 -2.41
CA GLN A 327 4.48 19.53 -1.01
C GLN A 327 3.75 18.32 -0.45
N VAL A 328 4.49 17.35 0.10
CA VAL A 328 3.95 16.12 0.67
C VAL A 328 4.03 16.18 2.19
N LYS A 329 2.95 15.74 2.84
CA LYS A 329 2.87 15.59 4.30
C LYS A 329 2.33 14.22 4.69
N ILE A 330 2.97 13.62 5.69
CA ILE A 330 2.53 12.36 6.30
C ILE A 330 1.39 12.67 7.29
N THR A 331 0.32 11.90 7.23
CA THR A 331 -0.84 12.02 8.11
C THR A 331 -0.84 10.93 9.17
N ASP A 332 -1.71 11.05 10.18
CA ASP A 332 -2.10 9.88 10.98
C ASP A 332 -2.85 8.84 10.12
N ASN A 333 -3.10 7.66 10.69
CA ASN A 333 -3.80 6.56 10.02
C ASN A 333 -5.26 6.36 10.47
N ALA A 334 -5.86 7.37 11.12
CA ALA A 334 -7.27 7.32 11.48
C ALA A 334 -8.14 7.21 10.22
N LEU A 335 -9.12 6.29 10.26
CA LEU A 335 -10.01 5.92 9.16
C LEU A 335 -9.34 5.19 7.97
N SER A 336 -8.02 5.06 7.92
CA SER A 336 -7.34 4.48 6.74
C SER A 336 -7.76 3.04 6.43
N ARG A 337 -8.07 2.24 7.46
CA ARG A 337 -8.63 0.88 7.30
C ARG A 337 -10.01 0.86 6.65
N ASP A 338 -10.80 1.90 6.86
CA ASP A 338 -12.15 2.01 6.31
C ASP A 338 -12.16 2.63 4.91
N LEU A 339 -11.25 3.56 4.65
CA LEU A 339 -11.11 4.25 3.37
C LEU A 339 -10.32 3.44 2.33
N PHE A 340 -9.40 2.58 2.77
CA PHE A 340 -8.58 1.73 1.90
C PHE A 340 -8.62 0.26 2.35
N PRO A 341 -9.80 -0.37 2.47
CA PRO A 341 -9.95 -1.69 3.11
C PRO A 341 -9.15 -2.79 2.39
N MET A 342 -8.96 -2.69 1.07
CA MET A 342 -8.20 -3.67 0.27
C MET A 342 -6.70 -3.71 0.57
N ASP A 343 -6.17 -2.71 1.28
CA ASP A 343 -4.76 -2.65 1.67
C ASP A 343 -4.52 -3.32 3.04
N TYR A 344 -5.57 -3.71 3.77
CA TYR A 344 -5.47 -4.31 5.10
C TYR A 344 -6.03 -5.73 5.10
N HIS A 345 -5.33 -6.61 5.82
CA HIS A 345 -5.70 -8.02 5.92
C HIS A 345 -5.62 -8.51 7.37
N CYS A 346 -6.52 -9.44 7.71
CA CYS A 346 -6.55 -10.15 8.98
C CYS A 346 -5.91 -11.53 8.79
N LEU A 347 -4.83 -11.82 9.52
CA LEU A 347 -4.08 -13.07 9.41
C LEU A 347 -4.52 -14.11 10.47
N GLY A 348 -5.84 -14.23 10.66
CA GLY A 348 -6.44 -15.20 11.60
C GLY A 348 -6.45 -14.78 13.08
N ASP A 349 -6.03 -13.56 13.42
CA ASP A 349 -5.95 -13.05 14.79
C ASP A 349 -6.90 -11.87 15.10
N ASN A 350 -7.90 -11.66 14.23
CA ASN A 350 -8.89 -10.58 14.31
C ASN A 350 -8.28 -9.17 14.35
N GLU A 351 -7.03 -9.00 13.91
CA GLU A 351 -6.40 -7.69 13.78
C GLU A 351 -6.15 -7.38 12.31
N ASN A 352 -6.70 -6.27 11.84
CA ASN A 352 -6.57 -5.85 10.44
C ASN A 352 -5.30 -5.00 10.28
N ARG A 353 -4.32 -5.49 9.50
CA ARG A 353 -2.97 -4.90 9.38
C ARG A 353 -2.60 -4.62 7.92
N PRO A 354 -1.75 -3.63 7.63
CA PRO A 354 -1.30 -3.34 6.27
C PRO A 354 -0.21 -4.32 5.80
N VAL A 355 -0.55 -5.61 5.70
CA VAL A 355 0.39 -6.74 5.53
C VAL A 355 1.45 -6.51 4.46
N ARG A 356 1.07 -5.93 3.31
CA ARG A 356 1.97 -5.68 2.16
C ARG A 356 3.03 -4.59 2.39
N TRP A 357 2.88 -3.77 3.44
CA TRP A 357 3.86 -2.73 3.83
C TRP A 357 4.67 -3.11 5.07
N MET A 358 4.33 -4.21 5.74
CA MET A 358 4.96 -4.60 7.00
C MET A 358 6.31 -5.28 6.77
N ALA A 359 7.26 -4.98 7.64
CA ALA A 359 8.51 -5.71 7.73
C ALA A 359 8.29 -7.13 8.25
N LEU A 360 9.22 -8.04 7.95
CA LEU A 360 9.07 -9.46 8.32
C LEU A 360 8.95 -9.66 9.84
N GLU A 361 9.75 -8.96 10.64
CA GLU A 361 9.67 -9.00 12.10
C GLU A 361 8.32 -8.48 12.64
N SER A 362 7.71 -7.50 11.94
CA SER A 362 6.37 -7.01 12.28
C SER A 362 5.30 -8.04 11.95
N LEU A 363 5.46 -8.80 10.86
CA LEU A 363 4.53 -9.86 10.46
C LEU A 363 4.60 -11.07 11.40
N VAL A 364 5.82 -11.49 11.77
CA VAL A 364 6.04 -12.74 12.54
C VAL A 364 5.99 -12.51 14.04
N ASN A 365 6.67 -11.46 14.54
CA ASN A 365 6.87 -11.23 15.97
C ASN A 365 6.02 -10.08 16.52
N LYS A 366 5.30 -9.35 15.66
CA LYS A 366 4.59 -8.10 16.01
C LYS A 366 5.53 -7.03 16.59
N GLU A 367 6.78 -7.05 16.14
CA GLU A 367 7.81 -6.08 16.53
C GLU A 367 7.74 -4.86 15.60
N PHE A 368 7.65 -3.67 16.20
CA PHE A 368 7.57 -2.41 15.46
C PHE A 368 8.72 -1.52 15.90
N SER A 369 9.41 -0.92 14.93
CA SER A 369 10.57 -0.05 15.15
C SER A 369 10.66 0.97 14.01
N SER A 370 11.53 1.98 14.15
CA SER A 370 11.84 2.88 13.03
C SER A 370 12.44 2.13 11.84
N ALA A 371 13.10 0.99 12.04
CA ALA A 371 13.59 0.14 10.95
C ALA A 371 12.44 -0.61 10.24
N GLY A 372 11.36 -0.94 10.95
CA GLY A 372 10.11 -1.40 10.34
C GLY A 372 9.43 -0.30 9.51
N ASP A 373 9.49 0.95 9.95
CA ASP A 373 9.01 2.08 9.14
C ASP A 373 9.89 2.32 7.90
N VAL A 374 11.20 2.07 7.97
CA VAL A 374 12.10 2.11 6.79
C VAL A 374 11.69 1.08 5.74
N TRP A 375 11.31 -0.14 6.16
CA TRP A 375 10.77 -1.14 5.25
C TRP A 375 9.52 -0.61 4.52
N ALA A 376 8.58 -0.06 5.28
CA ALA A 376 7.34 0.50 4.75
C ALA A 376 7.61 1.70 3.82
N PHE A 377 8.67 2.49 4.10
CA PHE A 377 9.14 3.54 3.20
C PHE A 377 9.63 2.98 1.86
N GLY A 378 10.38 1.86 1.86
CA GLY A 378 10.78 1.19 0.62
C GLY A 378 9.58 0.80 -0.24
N VAL A 379 8.51 0.26 0.38
CA VAL A 379 7.25 -0.05 -0.32
C VAL A 379 6.55 1.23 -0.81
N THR A 380 6.56 2.29 -0.01
CA THR A 380 6.00 3.61 -0.40
C THR A 380 6.76 4.23 -1.59
N LEU A 381 8.09 4.06 -1.64
CA LEU A 381 8.91 4.49 -2.76
C LEU A 381 8.57 3.69 -4.02
N TRP A 382 8.28 2.39 -3.88
CA TRP A 382 7.75 1.58 -4.97
C TRP A 382 6.36 2.04 -5.44
N GLU A 383 5.46 2.43 -4.51
CA GLU A 383 4.16 3.03 -4.86
C GLU A 383 4.33 4.33 -5.67
N LEU A 384 5.27 5.19 -5.29
CA LEU A 384 5.59 6.41 -6.04
C LEU A 384 6.02 6.07 -7.47
N MET A 385 7.00 5.18 -7.63
CA MET A 385 7.56 4.83 -8.94
C MET A 385 6.61 4.03 -9.85
N THR A 386 5.57 3.44 -9.28
CA THR A 386 4.52 2.73 -10.04
C THR A 386 3.24 3.54 -10.22
N LEU A 387 3.21 4.77 -9.71
CA LEU A 387 2.03 5.64 -9.70
C LEU A 387 0.82 4.99 -9.00
N GLY A 388 1.05 4.43 -7.81
CA GLY A 388 0.01 3.95 -6.90
C GLY A 388 -0.52 2.55 -7.21
N GLN A 389 0.30 1.69 -7.82
CA GLN A 389 -0.03 0.26 -7.94
C GLN A 389 -0.12 -0.40 -6.57
N THR A 390 -0.89 -1.49 -6.50
CA THR A 390 -0.96 -2.31 -5.30
C THR A 390 0.27 -3.21 -5.22
N PRO A 391 1.10 -3.12 -4.16
CA PRO A 391 2.27 -3.96 -4.02
C PRO A 391 1.88 -5.42 -3.81
N TYR A 392 2.69 -6.37 -4.30
CA TYR A 392 2.48 -7.81 -4.13
C TYR A 392 1.05 -8.27 -4.46
N VAL A 393 0.53 -7.85 -5.62
CA VAL A 393 -0.84 -8.19 -6.03
C VAL A 393 -1.02 -9.70 -6.24
N ASP A 394 0.04 -10.39 -6.70
CA ASP A 394 0.02 -11.83 -7.00
C ASP A 394 0.32 -12.72 -5.79
N ILE A 395 0.52 -12.14 -4.60
CA ILE A 395 0.86 -12.88 -3.38
C ILE A 395 -0.31 -12.79 -2.41
N ASP A 396 -0.75 -13.94 -1.92
CA ASP A 396 -1.75 -14.00 -0.86
C ASP A 396 -1.18 -13.38 0.43
N PRO A 397 -1.91 -12.48 1.12
CA PRO A 397 -1.48 -11.92 2.40
C PRO A 397 -1.05 -12.96 3.46
N PHE A 398 -1.65 -14.15 3.48
CA PHE A 398 -1.26 -15.24 4.39
C PHE A 398 0.11 -15.83 4.05
N GLU A 399 0.53 -15.79 2.80
CA GLU A 399 1.81 -16.32 2.33
C GLU A 399 2.94 -15.28 2.41
N MET A 400 2.62 -14.01 2.66
CA MET A 400 3.58 -12.90 2.64
C MET A 400 4.81 -13.15 3.52
N ALA A 401 4.63 -13.65 4.74
CA ALA A 401 5.74 -13.92 5.64
C ALA A 401 6.66 -15.04 5.13
N ALA A 402 6.11 -16.09 4.50
CA ALA A 402 6.90 -17.16 3.90
C ALA A 402 7.64 -16.66 2.66
N TYR A 403 6.94 -15.94 1.78
CA TYR A 403 7.50 -15.34 0.58
C TYR A 403 8.72 -14.44 0.89
N LEU A 404 8.61 -13.60 1.92
CA LEU A 404 9.71 -12.72 2.33
C LEU A 404 10.87 -13.47 3.00
N LYS A 405 10.58 -14.54 3.76
CA LYS A 405 11.60 -15.42 4.38
C LYS A 405 12.44 -16.15 3.34
N ASP A 406 11.82 -16.56 2.23
CA ASP A 406 12.52 -17.20 1.10
C ASP A 406 13.38 -16.21 0.30
N GLY A 407 13.40 -14.93 0.68
CA GLY A 407 14.24 -13.89 0.09
C GLY A 407 13.61 -13.19 -1.11
N TYR A 408 12.38 -13.55 -1.49
CA TYR A 408 11.69 -12.86 -2.56
C TYR A 408 11.29 -11.43 -2.16
N ARG A 409 11.29 -10.54 -3.14
CA ARG A 409 10.93 -9.12 -3.00
C ARG A 409 10.12 -8.68 -4.20
N ILE A 410 9.38 -7.59 -4.05
CA ILE A 410 8.63 -7.01 -5.16
C ILE A 410 9.57 -6.62 -6.30
N THR A 411 9.09 -6.76 -7.53
CA THR A 411 9.88 -6.52 -8.75
C THR A 411 10.16 -5.03 -8.96
N GLN A 412 11.27 -4.75 -9.65
CA GLN A 412 11.64 -3.39 -10.06
C GLN A 412 10.55 -2.79 -10.97
N PRO A 413 10.05 -1.57 -10.67
CA PRO A 413 9.10 -0.89 -11.54
C PRO A 413 9.67 -0.65 -12.94
N ILE A 414 8.80 -0.67 -13.95
CA ILE A 414 9.18 -0.34 -15.33
C ILE A 414 9.73 1.09 -15.35
N ASN A 415 10.85 1.30 -16.06
CA ASN A 415 11.57 2.58 -16.17
C ASN A 415 12.17 3.11 -14.86
N CYS A 416 12.13 2.38 -13.74
CA CYS A 416 12.82 2.79 -12.51
C CYS A 416 14.34 2.57 -12.64
N PRO A 417 15.19 3.58 -12.38
CA PRO A 417 16.65 3.41 -12.39
C PRO A 417 17.13 2.36 -11.40
N ASP A 418 18.15 1.59 -11.78
CA ASP A 418 18.72 0.49 -10.97
C ASP A 418 19.20 1.01 -9.60
N GLU A 419 19.76 2.22 -9.56
CA GLU A 419 20.26 2.85 -8.35
C GLU A 419 19.12 3.18 -7.37
N LEU A 420 17.98 3.66 -7.86
CA LEU A 420 16.82 3.95 -7.02
C LEU A 420 16.16 2.66 -6.51
N PHE A 421 16.10 1.62 -7.35
CA PHE A 421 15.62 0.32 -6.92
C PHE A 421 16.56 -0.34 -5.89
N ALA A 422 17.87 -0.13 -6.00
CA ALA A 422 18.83 -0.58 -4.99
C ALA A 422 18.55 0.08 -3.62
N VAL A 423 18.18 1.37 -3.60
CA VAL A 423 17.74 2.05 -2.36
C VAL A 423 16.51 1.37 -1.77
N MET A 424 15.50 1.04 -2.59
CA MET A 424 14.32 0.28 -2.13
C MET A 424 14.72 -1.08 -1.56
N ALA A 425 15.59 -1.82 -2.26
CA ALA A 425 16.06 -3.13 -1.83
C ALA A 425 16.82 -3.09 -0.50
N CYS A 426 17.66 -2.06 -0.27
CA CYS A 426 18.31 -1.84 1.03
C CYS A 426 17.30 -1.61 2.17
N CYS A 427 16.15 -0.99 1.89
CA CYS A 427 15.08 -0.84 2.89
C CYS A 427 14.44 -2.18 3.28
N TRP A 428 14.56 -3.21 2.44
CA TRP A 428 13.98 -4.54 2.63
C TRP A 428 14.98 -5.62 3.06
N ALA A 429 16.11 -5.21 3.66
CA ALA A 429 17.02 -6.13 4.32
C ALA A 429 16.29 -6.90 5.44
N LEU A 430 16.58 -8.20 5.58
CA LEU A 430 15.92 -9.04 6.59
C LEU A 430 16.30 -8.60 7.99
N ASP A 431 17.60 -8.37 8.24
CA ASP A 431 18.08 -7.79 9.48
C ASP A 431 17.68 -6.30 9.56
N PRO A 432 16.90 -5.87 10.56
CA PRO A 432 16.54 -4.47 10.75
C PRO A 432 17.73 -3.52 10.92
N GLU A 433 18.88 -3.99 11.41
CA GLU A 433 20.07 -3.15 11.61
C GLU A 433 20.87 -2.92 10.32
N GLU A 434 20.69 -3.76 9.30
CA GLU A 434 21.29 -3.55 7.98
C GLU A 434 20.53 -2.51 7.14
N ARG A 435 19.31 -2.15 7.56
CA ARG A 435 18.49 -1.15 6.86
C ARG A 435 19.04 0.26 7.08
N PRO A 436 19.03 1.14 6.06
CA PRO A 436 19.47 2.51 6.21
C PRO A 436 18.55 3.27 7.17
N LYS A 437 19.11 4.19 7.95
CA LYS A 437 18.30 5.12 8.75
C LYS A 437 17.70 6.19 7.84
N PHE A 438 16.56 6.77 8.21
CA PHE A 438 15.89 7.81 7.40
C PHE A 438 16.79 9.00 7.03
N GLN A 439 17.73 9.38 7.89
CA GLN A 439 18.67 10.45 7.57
C GLN A 439 19.60 10.10 6.39
N GLN A 440 20.03 8.85 6.29
CA GLN A 440 20.84 8.36 5.16
C GLN A 440 19.99 8.31 3.89
N LEU A 441 18.73 7.91 3.99
CA LEU A 441 17.78 7.93 2.87
C LEU A 441 17.55 9.35 2.33
N VAL A 442 17.37 10.34 3.21
CA VAL A 442 17.24 11.76 2.80
C VAL A 442 18.46 12.22 2.01
N GLN A 443 19.67 11.91 2.49
CA GLN A 443 20.91 12.28 1.80
C GLN A 443 20.99 11.61 0.42
N CYS A 444 20.85 10.28 0.38
CA CYS A 444 20.95 9.50 -0.86
C CYS A 444 19.93 9.94 -1.91
N LEU A 445 18.66 10.15 -1.51
CA LEU A 445 17.62 10.60 -2.43
C LEU A 445 17.84 12.04 -2.91
N THR A 446 18.42 12.92 -2.09
CA THR A 446 18.76 14.30 -2.49
C THR A 446 19.87 14.32 -3.54
N GLU A 447 20.89 13.49 -3.36
CA GLU A 447 21.95 13.30 -4.35
C GLU A 447 21.37 12.71 -5.65
N PHE A 448 20.49 11.70 -5.54
CA PHE A 448 19.83 11.09 -6.67
C PHE A 448 18.92 12.07 -7.43
N HIS A 449 18.14 12.89 -6.74
CA HIS A 449 17.31 13.95 -7.33
C HIS A 449 18.15 14.95 -8.13
N SER A 450 19.32 15.33 -7.60
CA SER A 450 20.25 16.24 -8.28
C SER A 450 20.83 15.60 -9.54
N ALA A 451 21.10 14.29 -9.51
CA ALA A 451 21.56 13.54 -10.67
C ALA A 451 20.49 13.43 -11.76
N LEU A 452 19.23 13.12 -11.41
CA LEU A 452 18.13 12.99 -12.38
C LEU A 452 17.96 14.25 -13.24
N GLY A 453 18.04 15.44 -12.63
CA GLY A 453 17.93 16.70 -13.36
C GLY A 453 19.09 17.04 -14.30
N ALA A 454 20.18 16.25 -14.27
CA ALA A 454 21.34 16.44 -15.14
C ALA A 454 21.39 15.45 -16.32
N TYR A 455 20.65 14.34 -16.27
CA TYR A 455 20.72 13.24 -17.25
C TYR A 455 19.45 13.06 -18.09
N VAL A 456 18.38 13.80 -17.78
CA VAL A 456 17.12 13.87 -18.54
C VAL A 456 17.01 15.27 -19.13
#